data_AF-W6TZD9-F1
#
_entry.id   AF-W6TZD9-F1
#
_cell.length_a   1.000
_cell.length_b   1.000
_cell.length_c   1.000
_cell.angle_alpha   90.00
_cell.angle_beta   90.00
_cell.angle_gamma   90.00
#
_symmetry.space_group_name_H-M   'P 1'
#
loop_
_entity.id
_entity.type
_entity.pdbx_description
1 polymer ?
#
loop_
_entity_poly.entity_id
_entity_poly.type
_entity_poly.pdbx_seq_one_letter_code
_entity_poly.pdbx_strand_id
1 'polypeptide(L)'
;MKINDSILNLYTRPFLVATQITLQAKEKTIELFDDNRSLKIDIDGEVELGYKLIKRLTDPGDGIWHLDELKNNDIIDLITYLDRYGWIQDADKSGEIEYQRLSKIYLQVMTDANSWMLDTVKTLNSIDEEKSTRLKKLTYFYFTECNNLISSLKHGHRSYQCLSDIIISEEDSMELLALNVSLRAWQHTSPKTLYLISKVLTNTIENIYEDKNNLLNDDKSIFELTGTEDVLAIKNQVWAFCCLMVKSIEMERKPMFRKFTPKEMNSTSGINAIIQAEAIGESLMNAIENTELLDVINGSVYAHRSAVGVFLHQHFVTITYIDAILSFLRPQLNRKTKIIGFDYLLEEIGHDAHEREACILLGLTEEQIDTFAPLPFFTVYADIIGYLSEKSPLTFCMAILVAEGMPGEKKKIADALANQGIDHEELAVHTELDLSLNHTYYPRKMMSSFPWISGQNRVDATRNFLFILELSQLCWKQLARYAANEKLNDVPLAFKIPFSELRKL
;
A
#
# COMPACT_ATOMS: atom_id res chain seq x y z
N MET A 1 -0.42 -35.36 -11.50
CA MET A 1 -1.12 -34.07 -11.65
C MET A 1 -2.25 -34.28 -12.64
N LYS A 2 -3.50 -34.40 -12.17
CA LYS A 2 -4.68 -34.43 -13.05
C LYS A 2 -5.06 -32.98 -13.32
N ILE A 3 -4.47 -32.38 -14.35
CA ILE A 3 -4.96 -31.11 -14.89
C ILE A 3 -6.11 -31.50 -15.81
N ASN A 4 -7.33 -31.45 -15.30
CA ASN A 4 -8.53 -31.41 -16.13
C ASN A 4 -9.59 -30.55 -15.42
N ASP A 5 -9.14 -29.44 -14.85
CA ASP A 5 -10.00 -28.26 -14.75
C ASP A 5 -10.12 -27.76 -16.18
N SER A 6 -11.29 -27.95 -16.78
CA SER A 6 -11.50 -27.64 -18.19
C SER A 6 -11.12 -26.18 -18.46
N ILE A 7 -10.50 -25.89 -19.60
CA ILE A 7 -10.17 -24.53 -20.05
C ILE A 7 -11.38 -23.58 -19.99
N LEU A 8 -12.58 -24.15 -20.07
CA LEU A 8 -13.87 -23.46 -19.96
C LEU A 8 -14.19 -22.96 -18.56
N ASN A 9 -13.60 -23.53 -17.50
CA ASN A 9 -13.75 -23.02 -16.14
C ASN A 9 -13.06 -21.66 -15.95
N LEU A 10 -12.23 -21.22 -16.90
CA LEU A 10 -11.60 -19.90 -16.90
C LEU A 10 -12.53 -18.80 -17.44
N TYR A 11 -13.66 -19.18 -18.07
CA TYR A 11 -14.62 -18.28 -18.67
C TYR A 11 -15.93 -18.29 -17.90
N THR A 12 -16.49 -17.13 -17.59
CA THR A 12 -17.84 -17.03 -17.01
C THR A 12 -18.89 -17.33 -18.09
N ARG A 13 -18.70 -16.81 -19.31
CA ARG A 13 -19.61 -16.96 -20.46
C ARG A 13 -18.83 -17.05 -21.78
N PRO A 14 -18.19 -18.19 -22.07
CA PRO A 14 -17.36 -18.35 -23.27
C PRO A 14 -18.18 -18.18 -24.55
N PHE A 15 -17.58 -17.59 -25.58
CA PHE A 15 -18.12 -17.55 -26.94
C PHE A 15 -17.03 -17.47 -28.01
N LEU A 16 -17.37 -17.92 -29.21
CA LEU A 16 -16.54 -17.82 -30.40
C LEU A 16 -16.72 -16.45 -31.07
N VAL A 17 -15.64 -15.69 -31.22
CA VAL A 17 -15.68 -14.28 -31.69
C VAL A 17 -15.68 -14.15 -33.22
N ALA A 18 -16.04 -15.22 -33.93
CA ALA A 18 -16.09 -15.18 -35.38
C ALA A 18 -17.29 -14.35 -35.87
N THR A 19 -17.03 -13.26 -36.57
CA THR A 19 -18.07 -12.43 -37.22
C THR A 19 -18.64 -13.13 -38.46
N GLN A 20 -17.84 -13.97 -39.12
CA GLN A 20 -18.26 -14.81 -40.23
C GLN A 20 -17.65 -16.21 -40.13
N ILE A 21 -18.46 -17.23 -40.47
CA ILE A 21 -18.04 -18.64 -40.49
C ILE A 21 -18.44 -19.23 -41.84
N THR A 22 -17.44 -19.59 -42.65
CA THR A 22 -17.63 -20.14 -44.00
C THR A 22 -17.29 -21.62 -44.03
N LEU A 23 -18.16 -22.43 -44.62
CA LEU A 23 -17.93 -23.86 -44.83
C LEU A 23 -17.44 -24.12 -46.26
N GLN A 24 -16.29 -24.76 -46.41
CA GLN A 24 -15.79 -25.24 -47.70
C GLN A 24 -15.90 -26.77 -47.77
N ALA A 25 -17.12 -27.25 -48.02
CA ALA A 25 -17.44 -28.67 -47.95
C ALA A 25 -16.56 -29.58 -48.83
N LYS A 26 -16.11 -29.09 -50.00
CA LYS A 26 -15.21 -29.83 -50.90
C LYS A 26 -13.80 -30.02 -50.34
N GLU A 27 -13.33 -29.07 -49.53
CA GLU A 27 -12.01 -29.10 -48.91
C GLU A 27 -12.05 -29.68 -47.49
N LYS A 28 -13.27 -29.96 -46.97
CA LYS A 28 -13.52 -30.36 -45.58
C LYS A 28 -12.96 -29.37 -44.56
N THR A 29 -13.05 -28.08 -44.86
CA THR A 29 -12.52 -27.02 -43.99
C THR A 29 -13.60 -26.05 -43.56
N ILE A 30 -13.39 -25.45 -42.39
CA ILE A 30 -14.20 -24.36 -41.85
C ILE A 30 -13.29 -23.16 -41.68
N GLU A 31 -13.67 -22.02 -42.24
CA GLU A 31 -12.92 -20.78 -42.13
C GLU A 31 -13.69 -19.81 -41.22
N LEU A 32 -13.01 -19.37 -40.17
CA LEU A 32 -13.46 -18.32 -39.26
C LEU A 32 -12.87 -16.98 -39.70
N PHE A 33 -13.67 -15.93 -39.60
CA PHE A 33 -13.25 -14.56 -39.87
C PHE A 33 -13.67 -13.67 -38.71
N ASP A 34 -12.80 -12.73 -38.40
CA ASP A 34 -13.01 -11.56 -37.55
C ASP A 34 -12.41 -10.36 -38.31
N ASP A 35 -12.72 -9.13 -37.91
CA ASP A 35 -12.39 -7.90 -38.62
C ASP A 35 -10.87 -7.77 -38.93
N ASN A 36 -10.03 -8.46 -38.16
CA ASN A 36 -8.57 -8.36 -38.25
C ASN A 36 -7.85 -9.66 -38.61
N ARG A 37 -8.56 -10.80 -38.74
CA ARG A 37 -7.91 -12.12 -38.89
C ARG A 37 -8.82 -13.20 -39.46
N SER A 38 -8.21 -14.27 -39.97
CA SER A 38 -8.90 -15.50 -40.36
C SER A 38 -8.23 -16.73 -39.80
N LEU A 39 -8.99 -17.80 -39.60
CA LEU A 39 -8.50 -19.10 -39.16
C LEU A 39 -9.17 -20.20 -39.98
N LYS A 40 -8.37 -21.00 -40.70
CA LYS A 40 -8.81 -22.19 -41.41
C LYS A 40 -8.63 -23.41 -40.52
N ILE A 41 -9.69 -24.20 -40.37
CA ILE A 41 -9.75 -25.41 -39.55
C ILE A 41 -10.06 -26.58 -40.47
N ASP A 42 -9.15 -27.54 -40.52
CA ASP A 42 -9.35 -28.78 -41.27
C ASP A 42 -10.13 -29.78 -40.39
N ILE A 43 -11.23 -30.32 -40.91
CA ILE A 43 -12.08 -31.26 -40.16
C ILE A 43 -11.91 -32.67 -40.71
N ASP A 44 -11.29 -33.54 -39.92
CA ASP A 44 -11.22 -34.97 -40.21
C ASP A 44 -12.51 -35.67 -39.75
N GLY A 45 -13.58 -35.52 -40.53
CA GLY A 45 -14.90 -36.08 -40.18
C GLY A 45 -16.07 -35.47 -40.96
N GLU A 46 -17.26 -35.49 -40.34
CA GLU A 46 -18.47 -34.86 -40.88
C GLU A 46 -18.39 -33.33 -40.74
N VAL A 47 -17.86 -32.67 -41.77
CA VAL A 47 -17.63 -31.22 -41.80
C VAL A 47 -18.89 -30.40 -41.50
N GLU A 48 -20.08 -30.89 -41.87
CA GLU A 48 -21.37 -30.25 -41.58
C GLU A 48 -21.73 -30.26 -40.09
N LEU A 49 -21.40 -31.33 -39.36
CA LEU A 49 -21.58 -31.39 -37.91
C LEU A 49 -20.58 -30.47 -37.21
N GLY A 50 -19.32 -30.47 -37.64
CA GLY A 50 -18.31 -29.52 -37.16
C GLY A 50 -18.72 -28.06 -37.37
N TYR A 51 -19.32 -27.76 -38.52
CA TYR A 51 -19.82 -26.42 -38.83
C TYR A 51 -20.99 -26.01 -37.92
N LYS A 52 -21.95 -26.91 -37.67
CA LYS A 52 -23.05 -26.67 -36.72
C LYS A 52 -22.53 -26.46 -35.30
N LEU A 53 -21.56 -27.28 -34.87
CA LEU A 53 -20.91 -27.16 -33.57
C LEU A 53 -20.26 -25.78 -33.42
N ILE A 54 -19.38 -25.40 -34.34
CA ILE A 54 -18.68 -24.11 -34.33
C ILE A 54 -19.67 -22.93 -34.34
N LYS A 55 -20.77 -23.01 -35.10
CA LYS A 55 -21.83 -21.99 -35.07
C LYS A 55 -22.52 -21.87 -33.72
N ARG A 56 -22.73 -22.96 -32.99
CA ARG A 56 -23.32 -22.90 -31.65
C ARG A 56 -22.39 -22.20 -30.66
N LEU A 57 -21.07 -22.37 -30.83
CA LEU A 57 -20.08 -21.68 -30.00
C LEU A 57 -20.15 -20.14 -30.12
N THR A 58 -20.74 -19.55 -31.17
CA THR A 58 -20.87 -18.07 -31.24
C THR A 58 -21.88 -17.49 -30.27
N ASP A 59 -22.78 -18.32 -29.72
CA ASP A 59 -23.77 -17.87 -28.74
C ASP A 59 -23.29 -18.12 -27.30
N PRO A 60 -23.01 -17.06 -26.51
CA PRO A 60 -22.60 -17.18 -25.11
C PRO A 60 -23.71 -17.70 -24.18
N GLY A 61 -24.95 -17.83 -24.66
CA GLY A 61 -26.08 -18.42 -23.94
C GLY A 61 -26.38 -19.86 -24.34
N ASP A 62 -25.67 -20.44 -25.31
CA ASP A 62 -25.91 -21.81 -25.75
C ASP A 62 -25.49 -22.80 -24.66
N GLY A 63 -26.37 -23.74 -24.34
CA GLY A 63 -26.11 -24.77 -23.34
C GLY A 63 -24.90 -25.65 -23.66
N ILE A 64 -24.38 -25.62 -24.89
CA ILE A 64 -23.21 -26.40 -25.33
C ILE A 64 -21.97 -26.20 -24.46
N TRP A 65 -21.81 -25.02 -23.86
CA TRP A 65 -20.74 -24.70 -22.92
C TRP A 65 -20.86 -25.43 -21.57
N HIS A 66 -22.02 -26.04 -21.30
CA HIS A 66 -22.36 -26.70 -20.04
C HIS A 66 -22.75 -28.18 -20.23
N LEU A 67 -22.61 -28.74 -21.44
CA LEU A 67 -23.00 -30.13 -21.71
C LEU A 67 -21.89 -31.13 -21.34
N ASP A 68 -22.30 -32.30 -20.84
CA ASP A 68 -21.43 -33.48 -20.71
C ASP A 68 -20.83 -33.95 -22.04
N GLU A 69 -21.38 -33.50 -23.17
CA GLU A 69 -20.88 -33.74 -24.54
C GLU A 69 -19.47 -33.18 -24.77
N LEU A 70 -19.04 -32.20 -23.96
CA LEU A 70 -17.67 -31.69 -23.90
C LEU A 70 -16.66 -32.69 -23.33
N LYS A 71 -17.08 -33.91 -22.95
CA LYS A 71 -16.17 -35.02 -22.58
C LYS A 71 -15.61 -35.76 -23.80
N ASN A 72 -16.02 -35.41 -25.02
CA ASN A 72 -15.38 -35.91 -26.23
C ASN A 72 -14.03 -35.21 -26.45
N ASN A 73 -12.93 -35.98 -26.46
CA ASN A 73 -11.57 -35.47 -26.64
C ASN A 73 -11.44 -34.59 -27.89
N ASP A 74 -12.11 -34.91 -28.99
CA ASP A 74 -12.01 -34.15 -30.26
C ASP A 74 -12.62 -32.73 -30.13
N ILE A 75 -13.67 -32.59 -29.33
CA ILE A 75 -14.32 -31.28 -29.07
C ILE A 75 -13.46 -30.46 -28.11
N ILE A 76 -12.88 -31.09 -27.09
CA ILE A 76 -11.92 -30.43 -26.17
C ILE A 76 -10.72 -29.91 -26.96
N ASP A 77 -10.16 -30.72 -27.86
CA ASP A 77 -9.01 -30.34 -28.67
C ASP A 77 -9.34 -29.17 -29.61
N LEU A 78 -10.53 -29.17 -30.23
CA LEU A 78 -11.01 -28.04 -31.03
C LEU A 78 -11.16 -26.75 -30.20
N ILE A 79 -11.81 -26.83 -29.04
CA ILE A 79 -11.99 -25.68 -28.15
C ILE A 79 -10.64 -25.17 -27.65
N THR A 80 -9.74 -26.06 -27.24
CA THR A 80 -8.38 -25.71 -26.81
C THR A 80 -7.59 -25.05 -27.93
N TYR A 81 -7.76 -25.52 -29.16
CA TYR A 81 -7.17 -24.90 -30.34
C TYR A 81 -7.73 -23.49 -30.56
N LEU A 82 -9.05 -23.33 -30.56
CA LEU A 82 -9.70 -22.02 -30.72
C LEU A 82 -9.28 -21.03 -29.61
N ASP A 83 -9.24 -21.48 -28.36
CA ASP A 83 -8.77 -20.73 -27.20
C ASP A 83 -7.31 -20.28 -27.35
N ARG A 84 -6.41 -21.20 -27.69
CA ARG A 84 -4.98 -20.91 -27.87
C ARG A 84 -4.71 -19.83 -28.92
N TYR A 85 -5.57 -19.73 -29.93
CA TYR A 85 -5.50 -18.67 -30.95
C TYR A 85 -6.40 -17.46 -30.63
N GLY A 86 -6.97 -17.39 -29.43
CA GLY A 86 -7.76 -16.28 -28.92
C GLY A 86 -9.12 -16.11 -29.59
N TRP A 87 -9.67 -17.16 -30.21
CA TRP A 87 -10.99 -17.14 -30.85
C TRP A 87 -12.13 -17.35 -29.85
N ILE A 88 -11.85 -17.95 -28.69
CA ILE A 88 -12.78 -17.99 -27.56
C ILE A 88 -12.53 -16.77 -26.68
N GLN A 89 -13.56 -15.97 -26.43
CA GLN A 89 -13.55 -14.85 -25.49
C GLN A 89 -14.66 -15.03 -24.45
N ASP A 90 -14.60 -14.22 -23.41
CA ASP A 90 -15.66 -14.15 -22.41
C ASP A 90 -16.66 -13.06 -22.77
N ALA A 91 -17.95 -13.39 -22.87
CA ALA A 91 -19.04 -12.44 -23.03
C ALA A 91 -19.48 -11.82 -21.69
N ASP A 92 -18.74 -12.11 -20.62
CA ASP A 92 -18.97 -11.56 -19.30
C ASP A 92 -18.77 -10.04 -19.28
N LYS A 93 -19.79 -9.34 -18.77
CA LYS A 93 -19.76 -7.90 -18.53
C LYS A 93 -19.44 -7.55 -17.08
N SER A 94 -19.16 -8.54 -16.23
CA SER A 94 -18.80 -8.34 -14.83
C SER A 94 -17.64 -7.35 -14.68
N GLY A 95 -16.62 -7.43 -15.54
CA GLY A 95 -15.50 -6.48 -15.57
C GLY A 95 -15.93 -5.04 -15.86
N GLU A 96 -16.86 -4.82 -16.81
CA GLU A 96 -17.39 -3.48 -17.11
C GLU A 96 -18.25 -2.95 -15.95
N ILE A 97 -19.08 -3.81 -15.35
CA ILE A 97 -19.90 -3.46 -14.18
C ILE A 97 -19.00 -3.09 -12.99
N GLU A 98 -17.97 -3.89 -12.75
CA GLU A 98 -16.99 -3.67 -11.69
C GLU A 98 -16.20 -2.38 -11.94
N TYR A 99 -15.76 -2.14 -13.17
CA TYR A 99 -15.15 -0.88 -13.60
C TYR A 99 -16.03 0.33 -13.27
N GLN A 100 -17.32 0.27 -13.60
CA GLN A 100 -18.27 1.34 -13.32
C GLN A 100 -18.49 1.53 -11.82
N ARG A 101 -18.53 0.43 -11.05
CA ARG A 101 -18.62 0.46 -9.58
C ARG A 101 -17.40 1.13 -8.97
N LEU A 102 -16.20 0.68 -9.32
CA LEU A 102 -14.92 1.25 -8.86
C LEU A 102 -14.80 2.73 -9.23
N SER A 103 -15.17 3.11 -10.46
CA SER A 103 -15.18 4.51 -10.91
C SER A 103 -16.04 5.41 -10.02
N LYS A 104 -17.23 4.93 -9.60
CA LYS A 104 -18.09 5.67 -8.65
C LYS A 104 -17.43 5.80 -7.28
N ILE A 105 -16.74 4.77 -6.80
CA ILE A 105 -16.06 4.83 -5.50
C ILE A 105 -14.88 5.82 -5.56
N TYR A 106 -14.07 5.80 -6.61
CA TYR A 106 -12.99 6.79 -6.77
C TYR A 106 -13.51 8.22 -6.86
N LEU A 107 -14.64 8.44 -7.54
CA LEU A 107 -15.31 9.74 -7.56
C LEU A 107 -15.72 10.15 -6.13
N GLN A 108 -16.28 9.24 -5.34
CA GLN A 108 -16.63 9.50 -3.94
C GLN A 108 -15.40 9.86 -3.10
N VAL A 109 -14.27 9.14 -3.25
CA VAL A 109 -13.02 9.47 -2.55
C VAL A 109 -12.56 10.88 -2.88
N MET A 110 -12.60 11.28 -4.16
CA MET A 110 -12.26 12.64 -4.55
C MET A 110 -13.23 13.68 -3.97
N THR A 111 -14.54 13.40 -3.99
CA THR A 111 -15.55 14.29 -3.42
C THR A 111 -15.33 14.50 -1.92
N ASP A 112 -15.11 13.42 -1.18
CA ASP A 112 -14.84 13.46 0.27
C ASP A 112 -13.56 14.26 0.57
N ALA A 113 -12.47 13.96 -0.14
CA ALA A 113 -11.19 14.64 0.04
C ALA A 113 -11.27 16.14 -0.30
N ASN A 114 -11.94 16.49 -1.41
CA ASN A 114 -12.16 17.89 -1.79
C ASN A 114 -13.00 18.64 -0.76
N SER A 115 -14.12 18.07 -0.32
CA SER A 115 -14.95 18.69 0.71
C SER A 115 -14.14 18.94 1.98
N TRP A 116 -13.41 17.93 2.44
CA TRP A 116 -12.60 18.02 3.66
C TRP A 116 -11.48 19.07 3.55
N MET A 117 -10.78 19.13 2.40
CA MET A 117 -9.74 20.13 2.14
C MET A 117 -10.31 21.55 2.07
N LEU A 118 -11.43 21.76 1.37
CA LEU A 118 -12.05 23.07 1.24
C LEU A 118 -12.59 23.58 2.58
N ASP A 119 -13.19 22.71 3.39
CA ASP A 119 -13.66 23.07 4.72
C ASP A 119 -12.50 23.41 5.66
N THR A 120 -11.37 22.69 5.53
CA THR A 120 -10.12 23.01 6.25
C THR A 120 -9.59 24.38 5.87
N VAL A 121 -9.52 24.71 4.57
CA VAL A 121 -9.05 26.01 4.10
C VAL A 121 -9.98 27.15 4.53
N LYS A 122 -11.30 26.97 4.45
CA LYS A 122 -12.28 27.94 4.94
C LYS A 122 -12.12 28.19 6.44
N THR A 123 -11.96 27.12 7.22
CA THR A 123 -11.75 27.23 8.66
C THR A 123 -10.45 27.97 8.96
N LEU A 124 -9.34 27.61 8.30
CA LEU A 124 -8.05 28.29 8.46
C LEU A 124 -8.11 29.77 8.10
N ASN A 125 -8.73 30.15 6.99
CA ASN A 125 -8.93 31.55 6.61
C ASN A 125 -9.63 32.37 7.71
N SER A 126 -10.49 31.73 8.51
CA SER A 126 -11.24 32.41 9.58
C SER A 126 -10.47 32.51 10.91
N ILE A 127 -9.45 31.68 11.13
CA ILE A 127 -8.75 31.58 12.43
C ILE A 127 -7.27 31.96 12.38
N ASP A 128 -6.59 31.78 11.24
CA ASP A 128 -5.14 31.97 11.09
C ASP A 128 -4.76 32.18 9.60
N GLU A 129 -4.64 33.44 9.19
CA GLU A 129 -4.34 33.83 7.80
C GLU A 129 -2.94 33.39 7.35
N GLU A 130 -1.97 33.37 8.27
CA GLU A 130 -0.59 32.95 7.98
C GLU A 130 -0.55 31.45 7.64
N LYS A 131 -1.17 30.61 8.48
CA LYS A 131 -1.28 29.17 8.23
C LYS A 131 -2.09 28.86 6.99
N SER A 132 -3.14 29.62 6.73
CA SER A 132 -3.88 29.50 5.46
C SER A 132 -2.98 29.79 4.26
N THR A 133 -2.25 30.90 4.28
CA THR A 133 -1.31 31.27 3.19
C THR A 133 -0.27 30.19 2.96
N ARG A 134 0.23 29.58 4.04
CA ARG A 134 1.17 28.47 3.98
C ARG A 134 0.53 27.22 3.36
N LEU A 135 -0.68 26.85 3.77
CA LEU A 135 -1.39 25.71 3.18
C LEU A 135 -1.55 25.91 1.67
N LYS A 136 -1.96 27.10 1.22
CA LYS A 136 -2.08 27.43 -0.22
C LYS A 136 -0.77 27.21 -0.99
N LYS A 137 0.36 27.66 -0.44
CA LYS A 137 1.69 27.43 -1.03
C LYS A 137 2.03 25.95 -1.12
N LEU A 138 1.76 25.18 -0.07
CA LEU A 138 1.98 23.73 -0.07
C LEU A 138 1.08 23.00 -1.07
N THR A 139 -0.19 23.40 -1.17
CA THR A 139 -1.12 22.86 -2.18
C THR A 139 -0.56 23.05 -3.58
N TYR A 140 -0.07 24.25 -3.92
CA TYR A 140 0.52 24.52 -5.23
C TYR A 140 1.84 23.75 -5.47
N PHE A 141 2.70 23.68 -4.46
CA PHE A 141 3.93 22.90 -4.51
C PHE A 141 3.64 21.43 -4.80
N TYR A 142 2.77 20.80 -4.02
CA TYR A 142 2.45 19.38 -4.20
C TYR A 142 1.65 19.09 -5.46
N PHE A 143 0.85 20.04 -5.95
CA PHE A 143 0.22 19.91 -7.27
C PHE A 143 1.27 19.78 -8.37
N THR A 144 2.29 20.64 -8.34
CA THR A 144 3.41 20.61 -9.28
C THR A 144 4.20 19.30 -9.16
N GLU A 145 4.54 18.89 -7.95
CA GLU A 145 5.27 17.63 -7.70
C GLU A 145 4.49 16.40 -8.18
N CYS A 146 3.19 16.29 -7.86
CA CYS A 146 2.37 15.17 -8.31
C CYS A 146 2.31 15.11 -9.84
N ASN A 147 2.15 16.26 -10.52
CA ASN A 147 2.14 16.30 -11.98
C ASN A 147 3.50 15.91 -12.59
N ASN A 148 4.61 16.28 -11.97
CA ASN A 148 5.94 15.85 -12.39
C ASN A 148 6.09 14.33 -12.29
N LEU A 149 5.66 13.73 -11.16
CA LEU A 149 5.71 12.28 -10.95
C LEU A 149 4.79 11.52 -11.92
N ILE A 150 3.57 12.02 -12.16
CA ILE A 150 2.62 11.46 -13.13
C ILE A 150 3.18 11.57 -14.56
N SER A 151 3.76 12.71 -14.92
CA SER A 151 4.40 12.90 -16.23
C SER A 151 5.56 11.93 -16.43
N SER A 152 6.39 11.74 -15.40
CA SER A 152 7.49 10.77 -15.42
C SER A 152 6.97 9.35 -15.70
N LEU A 153 5.88 8.94 -15.05
CA LEU A 153 5.23 7.65 -15.29
C LEU A 153 4.76 7.47 -16.73
N LYS A 154 4.13 8.50 -17.33
CA LYS A 154 3.68 8.46 -18.73
C LYS A 154 4.81 8.23 -19.72
N HIS A 155 6.03 8.66 -19.39
CA HIS A 155 7.21 8.49 -20.22
C HIS A 155 8.01 7.22 -19.88
N GLY A 156 7.46 6.32 -19.06
CA GLY A 156 8.15 5.10 -18.62
C GLY A 156 9.34 5.34 -17.68
N HIS A 157 9.48 6.58 -17.18
CA HIS A 157 10.49 6.93 -16.20
C HIS A 157 9.92 6.75 -14.79
N ARG A 158 10.70 6.13 -13.91
CA ARG A 158 10.42 6.11 -12.49
C ARG A 158 11.56 6.81 -11.78
N SER A 159 11.24 7.85 -11.01
CA SER A 159 12.25 8.63 -10.30
C SER A 159 12.61 7.89 -9.02
N TYR A 160 13.86 7.47 -8.94
CA TYR A 160 14.38 6.80 -7.76
C TYR A 160 15.37 7.73 -7.08
N GLN A 161 14.96 8.25 -5.92
CA GLN A 161 15.71 9.25 -5.16
C GLN A 161 16.06 8.69 -3.77
N CYS A 162 17.30 8.91 -3.32
CA CYS A 162 17.67 8.65 -1.93
C CYS A 162 17.00 9.68 -1.02
N LEU A 163 16.87 9.38 0.29
CA LEU A 163 16.28 10.33 1.24
C LEU A 163 16.99 11.70 1.22
N SER A 164 18.32 11.72 1.03
CA SER A 164 19.11 12.94 0.86
C SER A 164 18.63 13.82 -0.30
N ASP A 165 18.14 13.18 -1.37
CA ASP A 165 17.70 13.85 -2.60
C ASP A 165 16.22 14.28 -2.51
N ILE A 166 15.49 13.69 -1.55
CA ILE A 166 14.09 13.99 -1.25
C ILE A 166 13.98 15.12 -0.21
N ILE A 167 14.98 15.29 0.65
CA ILE A 167 15.05 16.40 1.60
C ILE A 167 15.16 17.70 0.81
N ILE A 168 14.12 18.54 0.89
CA ILE A 168 14.06 19.83 0.19
C ILE A 168 14.77 20.89 1.02
N SER A 169 14.59 20.83 2.34
CA SER A 169 15.16 21.77 3.29
C SER A 169 15.55 21.12 4.63
N GLU A 170 16.60 21.67 5.25
CA GLU A 170 16.95 21.40 6.65
C GLU A 170 15.85 21.85 7.63
N GLU A 171 14.87 22.64 7.16
CA GLU A 171 13.72 23.10 7.93
C GLU A 171 12.45 22.25 7.73
N ASP A 172 12.48 21.25 6.84
CA ASP A 172 11.33 20.37 6.60
C ASP A 172 10.90 19.66 7.89
N SER A 173 9.58 19.64 8.15
CA SER A 173 8.99 18.88 9.25
C SER A 173 8.94 17.38 8.93
N MET A 174 8.67 16.56 9.94
CA MET A 174 8.50 15.11 9.75
C MET A 174 7.33 14.77 8.83
N GLU A 175 6.25 15.57 8.85
CA GLU A 175 5.10 15.42 7.95
C GLU A 175 5.50 15.64 6.49
N LEU A 176 6.25 16.71 6.20
CA LEU A 176 6.71 16.98 4.82
C LEU A 176 7.66 15.91 4.32
N LEU A 177 8.57 15.44 5.17
CA LEU A 177 9.47 14.34 4.82
C LEU A 177 8.70 13.05 4.53
N ALA A 178 7.75 12.69 5.41
CA ALA A 178 6.91 11.52 5.21
C ALA A 178 6.10 11.63 3.91
N LEU A 179 5.48 12.78 3.63
CA LEU A 179 4.79 13.05 2.38
C LEU A 179 5.69 12.92 1.16
N ASN A 180 6.86 13.55 1.20
CA ASN A 180 7.76 13.56 0.06
C ASN A 180 8.20 12.14 -0.29
N VAL A 181 8.56 11.32 0.70
CA VAL A 181 8.92 9.91 0.49
C VAL A 181 7.71 9.10 0.03
N SER A 182 6.53 9.29 0.63
CA SER A 182 5.30 8.57 0.25
C SER A 182 4.87 8.84 -1.18
N LEU A 183 4.99 10.07 -1.68
CA LEU A 183 4.68 10.37 -3.08
C LEU A 183 5.59 9.60 -4.05
N ARG A 184 6.87 9.39 -3.70
CA ARG A 184 7.76 8.54 -4.49
C ARG A 184 7.40 7.07 -4.31
N ALA A 185 7.04 6.61 -3.11
CA ALA A 185 6.55 5.25 -2.89
C ALA A 185 5.32 4.95 -3.77
N TRP A 186 4.30 5.82 -3.73
CA TRP A 186 3.07 5.68 -4.50
C TRP A 186 3.28 5.83 -6.00
N GLN A 187 4.33 6.51 -6.46
CA GLN A 187 4.69 6.47 -7.89
C GLN A 187 4.96 5.03 -8.35
N HIS A 188 5.41 4.15 -7.46
CA HIS A 188 5.77 2.77 -7.77
C HIS A 188 4.65 1.78 -7.44
N THR A 189 3.96 1.99 -6.31
CA THR A 189 2.99 1.05 -5.74
C THR A 189 1.54 1.46 -5.98
N SER A 190 1.24 2.75 -6.04
CA SER A 190 -0.13 3.27 -6.17
C SER A 190 -0.23 4.52 -7.06
N PRO A 191 0.05 4.42 -8.38
CA PRO A 191 -0.07 5.55 -9.31
C PRO A 191 -1.46 6.21 -9.28
N LYS A 192 -2.50 5.44 -8.95
CA LYS A 192 -3.87 5.93 -8.84
C LYS A 192 -4.02 6.92 -7.69
N THR A 193 -3.42 6.65 -6.53
CA THR A 193 -3.37 7.59 -5.40
C THR A 193 -2.78 8.92 -5.82
N LEU A 194 -1.64 8.94 -6.54
CA LEU A 194 -1.02 10.18 -7.03
C LEU A 194 -1.96 10.97 -7.96
N TYR A 195 -2.67 10.28 -8.85
CA TYR A 195 -3.62 10.94 -9.73
C TYR A 195 -4.79 11.56 -8.96
N LEU A 196 -5.39 10.82 -8.02
CA LEU A 196 -6.49 11.35 -7.20
C LEU A 196 -6.02 12.54 -6.35
N ILE A 197 -4.83 12.47 -5.77
CA ILE A 197 -4.21 13.59 -5.05
C ILE A 197 -4.06 14.80 -5.98
N SER A 198 -3.48 14.62 -7.18
CA SER A 198 -3.34 15.72 -8.14
C SER A 198 -4.68 16.37 -8.45
N LYS A 199 -5.74 15.58 -8.69
CA LYS A 199 -7.09 16.10 -8.94
C LYS A 199 -7.70 16.82 -7.73
N VAL A 200 -7.51 16.29 -6.52
CA VAL A 200 -7.94 16.97 -5.29
C VAL A 200 -7.23 18.31 -5.13
N LEU A 201 -5.93 18.36 -5.41
CA LEU A 201 -5.15 19.60 -5.37
C LEU A 201 -5.57 20.59 -6.45
N THR A 202 -5.84 20.14 -7.69
CA THR A 202 -6.38 20.99 -8.76
C THR A 202 -7.68 21.66 -8.35
N ASN A 203 -8.66 20.86 -7.91
CA ASN A 203 -9.95 21.39 -7.48
C ASN A 203 -9.79 22.34 -6.30
N THR A 204 -8.89 22.02 -5.37
CA THR A 204 -8.57 22.90 -4.23
C THR A 204 -8.00 24.24 -4.69
N ILE A 205 -7.05 24.24 -5.65
CA ILE A 205 -6.46 25.46 -6.23
C ILE A 205 -7.51 26.31 -6.95
N GLU A 206 -8.32 25.71 -7.82
CA GLU A 206 -9.37 26.41 -8.58
C GLU A 206 -10.37 27.12 -7.65
N ASN A 207 -10.71 26.49 -6.52
CA ASN A 207 -11.61 27.08 -5.52
C ASN A 207 -10.92 28.12 -4.61
N ILE A 208 -9.61 28.00 -4.39
CA ILE A 208 -8.84 28.93 -3.54
C ILE A 208 -8.49 30.22 -4.26
N TYR A 209 -8.08 30.12 -5.53
CA TYR A 209 -7.52 31.23 -6.28
C TYR A 209 -8.55 31.92 -7.20
N GLU A 210 -9.78 31.43 -7.25
CA GLU A 210 -10.86 31.89 -8.14
C GLU A 210 -10.48 31.90 -9.64
N ASP A 211 -9.34 31.31 -10.00
CA ASP A 211 -8.88 31.18 -11.37
C ASP A 211 -9.46 29.91 -11.98
N LYS A 212 -10.61 30.06 -12.63
CA LYS A 212 -11.32 28.97 -13.32
C LYS A 212 -10.75 28.64 -14.70
N ASN A 213 -9.59 29.21 -15.08
CA ASN A 213 -9.03 29.00 -16.41
C ASN A 213 -8.24 27.67 -16.49
N ASN A 214 -8.85 26.67 -17.12
CA ASN A 214 -8.19 25.61 -17.91
C ASN A 214 -7.06 24.79 -17.26
N LEU A 215 -7.14 24.44 -15.96
CA LEU A 215 -6.20 23.45 -15.39
C LEU A 215 -6.60 21.99 -15.65
N LEU A 216 -7.75 21.75 -16.27
CA LEU A 216 -8.27 20.41 -16.55
C LEU A 216 -8.32 20.13 -18.06
N ASN A 217 -7.32 19.40 -18.55
CA ASN A 217 -7.64 18.40 -19.56
C ASN A 217 -8.17 17.17 -18.82
N ASP A 218 -9.43 16.87 -19.08
CA ASP A 218 -10.17 15.72 -18.57
C ASP A 218 -9.63 14.46 -19.28
N ASP A 219 -8.39 14.10 -18.94
CA ASP A 219 -7.69 12.98 -19.54
C ASP A 219 -8.26 11.69 -18.95
N LYS A 220 -9.40 11.27 -19.51
CA LYS A 220 -10.12 10.02 -19.20
C LYS A 220 -9.22 8.79 -19.35
N SER A 221 -8.09 8.89 -20.04
CA SER A 221 -7.13 7.79 -20.26
C SER A 221 -6.49 7.25 -18.96
N ILE A 222 -6.36 8.07 -17.90
CA ILE A 222 -5.77 7.62 -16.61
C ILE A 222 -6.82 6.86 -15.75
N PHE A 223 -8.06 6.74 -16.24
CA PHE A 223 -9.07 5.83 -15.69
C PHE A 223 -9.05 4.45 -16.35
N GLU A 224 -7.99 4.03 -17.03
CA GLU A 224 -7.78 2.61 -17.34
C GLU A 224 -7.55 1.86 -16.01
N LEU A 225 -8.65 1.60 -15.30
CA LEU A 225 -8.71 0.74 -14.14
C LEU A 225 -8.31 -0.65 -14.62
N THR A 226 -7.22 -1.16 -14.08
CA THR A 226 -6.91 -2.57 -14.27
C THR A 226 -7.84 -3.45 -13.41
N GLY A 227 -8.58 -2.84 -12.47
CA GLY A 227 -9.49 -3.53 -11.56
C GLY A 227 -8.75 -4.31 -10.47
N THR A 228 -7.43 -4.10 -10.35
CA THR A 228 -6.57 -4.83 -9.41
C THR A 228 -6.24 -4.01 -8.16
N GLU A 229 -6.63 -2.74 -8.13
CA GLU A 229 -6.25 -1.83 -7.05
C GLU A 229 -7.18 -1.95 -5.83
N ASP A 230 -6.60 -1.98 -4.62
CA ASP A 230 -7.35 -1.87 -3.38
C ASP A 230 -7.82 -0.42 -3.17
N VAL A 231 -9.14 -0.23 -3.31
CA VAL A 231 -9.78 1.08 -3.17
C VAL A 231 -9.70 1.63 -1.76
N LEU A 232 -9.72 0.76 -0.73
CA LEU A 232 -9.61 1.20 0.65
C LEU A 232 -8.20 1.72 0.93
N ALA A 233 -7.18 1.00 0.48
CA ALA A 233 -5.79 1.46 0.57
C ALA A 233 -5.61 2.83 -0.12
N ILE A 234 -6.13 3.00 -1.34
CA ILE A 234 -6.11 4.28 -2.06
C ILE A 234 -6.81 5.39 -1.26
N LYS A 235 -8.01 5.12 -0.74
CA LYS A 235 -8.75 6.09 0.07
C LYS A 235 -7.96 6.52 1.30
N ASN A 236 -7.34 5.57 2.00
CA ASN A 236 -6.53 5.83 3.18
C ASN A 236 -5.28 6.64 2.83
N GLN A 237 -4.59 6.33 1.74
CA GLN A 237 -3.42 7.09 1.27
C GLN A 237 -3.77 8.54 0.88
N VAL A 238 -4.87 8.76 0.15
CA VAL A 238 -5.35 10.12 -0.16
C VAL A 238 -5.68 10.88 1.12
N TRP A 239 -6.34 10.23 2.08
CA TRP A 239 -6.65 10.84 3.37
C TRP A 239 -5.41 11.19 4.18
N ALA A 240 -4.44 10.28 4.26
CA ALA A 240 -3.16 10.50 4.93
C ALA A 240 -2.39 11.67 4.31
N PHE A 241 -2.38 11.76 2.96
CA PHE A 241 -1.80 12.89 2.24
C PHE A 241 -2.42 14.22 2.69
N CYS A 242 -3.75 14.33 2.65
CA CYS A 242 -4.47 15.53 3.08
C CYS A 242 -4.14 15.90 4.54
N CYS A 243 -4.14 14.91 5.44
CA CYS A 243 -3.88 15.14 6.86
C CYS A 243 -2.45 15.60 7.12
N LEU A 244 -1.44 14.94 6.55
CA LEU A 244 -0.03 15.30 6.75
C LEU A 244 0.26 16.68 6.14
N MET A 245 -0.34 17.01 5.00
CA MET A 245 -0.17 18.33 4.38
C MET A 245 -0.73 19.41 5.31
N VAL A 246 -1.91 19.20 5.89
CA VAL A 246 -2.50 20.12 6.85
C VAL A 246 -1.66 20.19 8.13
N LYS A 247 -1.23 19.06 8.70
CA LYS A 247 -0.38 19.06 9.91
C LYS A 247 0.96 19.77 9.70
N SER A 248 1.52 19.71 8.49
CA SER A 248 2.79 20.36 8.17
C SER A 248 2.76 21.89 8.27
N ILE A 249 1.57 22.51 8.31
CA ILE A 249 1.45 23.97 8.46
C ILE A 249 1.69 24.45 9.89
N GLU A 250 1.49 23.59 10.89
CA GLU A 250 1.73 23.91 12.30
C GLU A 250 3.25 24.02 12.57
N MET A 251 4.07 23.26 11.84
CA MET A 251 5.54 23.35 11.82
C MET A 251 6.23 23.32 13.19
N GLU A 252 5.62 22.62 14.14
CA GLU A 252 6.03 22.69 15.55
C GLU A 252 7.33 21.93 15.84
N ARG A 253 7.67 20.92 15.02
CA ARG A 253 8.76 19.99 15.32
C ARG A 253 9.72 19.81 14.15
N LYS A 254 10.97 20.20 14.37
CA LYS A 254 12.09 19.84 13.48
C LYS A 254 12.47 18.37 13.70
N PRO A 255 12.77 17.60 12.64
CA PRO A 255 13.22 16.22 12.76
C PRO A 255 14.49 16.11 13.61
N MET A 256 14.46 15.30 14.67
CA MET A 256 15.59 15.10 15.56
C MET A 256 16.62 14.12 14.99
N PHE A 257 16.19 13.15 14.18
CA PHE A 257 17.07 12.14 13.59
C PHE A 257 18.28 12.74 12.86
N ARG A 258 18.12 13.94 12.28
CA ARG A 258 19.18 14.68 11.59
C ARG A 258 20.37 15.01 12.51
N LYS A 259 20.10 15.32 13.78
CA LYS A 259 21.14 15.64 14.77
C LYS A 259 21.97 14.42 15.16
N PHE A 260 21.37 13.23 15.08
CA PHE A 260 21.99 11.95 15.43
C PHE A 260 22.59 11.26 14.21
N THR A 261 22.27 11.70 12.99
CA THR A 261 22.83 11.15 11.76
C THR A 261 24.32 11.47 11.67
N PRO A 262 25.20 10.47 11.60
CA PRO A 262 26.64 10.72 11.48
C PRO A 262 26.99 11.35 10.14
N LYS A 263 27.95 12.27 10.14
CA LYS A 263 28.42 12.92 8.90
C LYS A 263 29.30 12.01 8.07
N GLU A 264 30.08 11.17 8.75
CA GLU A 264 31.01 10.22 8.13
C GLU A 264 31.07 8.95 8.97
N MET A 265 31.39 7.84 8.32
CA MET A 265 31.62 6.56 8.96
C MET A 265 32.72 5.82 8.21
N ASN A 266 33.52 5.03 8.92
CA ASN A 266 34.49 4.14 8.28
C ASN A 266 33.79 2.91 7.68
N SER A 267 34.36 2.33 6.63
CA SER A 267 33.85 1.06 6.09
C SER A 267 34.03 -0.06 7.12
N THR A 268 33.07 -0.98 7.22
CA THR A 268 33.10 -2.09 8.19
C THR A 268 32.18 -3.24 7.76
N SER A 269 32.10 -4.32 8.54
CA SER A 269 31.17 -5.42 8.32
C SER A 269 29.74 -5.04 8.69
N GLY A 270 28.74 -5.76 8.17
CA GLY A 270 27.34 -5.50 8.50
C GLY A 270 27.03 -5.64 10.00
N ILE A 271 27.63 -6.61 10.69
CA ILE A 271 27.48 -6.76 12.15
C ILE A 271 27.96 -5.51 12.90
N ASN A 272 29.11 -4.96 12.54
CA ASN A 272 29.61 -3.76 13.20
C ASN A 272 28.77 -2.52 12.84
N ALA A 273 28.21 -2.50 11.62
CA ALA A 273 27.32 -1.43 11.21
C ALA A 273 26.01 -1.44 12.00
N ILE A 274 25.37 -2.61 12.21
CA ILE A 274 24.11 -2.69 12.97
C ILE A 274 24.30 -2.38 14.44
N ILE A 275 25.39 -2.85 15.08
CA ILE A 275 25.68 -2.53 16.50
C ILE A 275 25.85 -1.02 16.71
N GLN A 276 26.50 -0.33 15.77
CA GLN A 276 26.62 1.13 15.85
C GLN A 276 25.28 1.83 15.60
N ALA A 277 24.46 1.32 14.66
CA ALA A 277 23.13 1.86 14.41
C ALA A 277 22.21 1.71 15.63
N GLU A 278 22.23 0.55 16.32
CA GLU A 278 21.51 0.31 17.58
C GLU A 278 21.87 1.37 18.64
N ALA A 279 23.16 1.61 18.89
CA ALA A 279 23.59 2.60 19.87
C ALA A 279 23.15 4.04 19.52
N ILE A 280 23.17 4.40 18.23
CA ILE A 280 22.72 5.72 17.77
C ILE A 280 21.19 5.83 17.86
N GLY A 281 20.47 4.75 17.54
CA GLY A 281 19.02 4.63 17.68
C GLY A 281 18.58 4.79 19.13
N GLU A 282 19.25 4.11 20.06
CA GLU A 282 19.02 4.27 21.51
C GLU A 282 19.26 5.72 21.96
N SER A 283 20.33 6.37 21.46
CA SER A 283 20.61 7.77 21.76
C SER A 283 19.50 8.71 21.25
N LEU A 284 18.96 8.45 20.05
CA LEU A 284 17.81 9.19 19.51
C LEU A 284 16.56 8.93 20.35
N MET A 285 16.27 7.67 20.70
CA MET A 285 15.12 7.28 21.52
C MET A 285 15.17 7.88 22.93
N ASN A 286 16.36 8.03 23.52
CA ASN A 286 16.51 8.72 24.80
C ASN A 286 16.29 10.24 24.68
N ALA A 287 16.50 10.82 23.49
CA ALA A 287 16.29 12.24 23.24
C ALA A 287 14.85 12.56 22.78
N ILE A 288 14.18 11.62 22.12
CA ILE A 288 12.74 11.68 21.88
C ILE A 288 12.07 11.28 23.20
N GLU A 289 11.44 12.22 23.90
CA GLU A 289 10.68 11.91 25.12
C GLU A 289 9.77 10.68 24.92
N ASN A 290 9.58 9.88 25.97
CA ASN A 290 8.75 8.67 25.91
C ASN A 290 7.39 8.96 25.26
N THR A 291 6.88 7.99 24.51
CA THR A 291 5.54 8.10 23.92
C THR A 291 4.48 8.33 25.01
N GLU A 292 3.65 9.35 24.79
CA GLU A 292 2.48 9.69 25.63
C GLU A 292 1.50 8.50 25.75
N LEU A 293 1.61 7.48 24.87
CA LEU A 293 0.71 6.33 24.85
C LEU A 293 0.73 5.54 26.15
N LEU A 294 1.90 5.32 26.76
CA LEU A 294 1.98 4.59 28.04
C LEU A 294 1.28 5.35 29.15
N ASP A 295 1.38 6.68 29.16
CA ASP A 295 0.69 7.53 30.14
C ASP A 295 -0.83 7.47 29.93
N VAL A 296 -1.30 7.49 28.68
CA VAL A 296 -2.72 7.36 28.33
C VAL A 296 -3.28 5.99 28.76
N ILE A 297 -2.55 4.90 28.51
CA ILE A 297 -2.94 3.55 28.95
C ILE A 297 -3.03 3.50 30.48
N ASN A 298 -2.02 4.00 31.18
CA ASN A 298 -1.99 4.01 32.65
C ASN A 298 -3.07 4.91 33.28
N GLY A 299 -3.67 5.83 32.50
CA GLY A 299 -4.79 6.67 32.92
C GLY A 299 -6.12 5.91 33.12
N SER A 300 -6.18 4.60 32.85
CA SER A 300 -7.32 3.67 32.97
C SER A 300 -8.55 3.96 32.10
N VAL A 301 -9.04 5.20 32.02
CA VAL A 301 -10.27 5.56 31.28
C VAL A 301 -10.12 5.37 29.77
N TYR A 302 -8.89 5.53 29.26
CA TYR A 302 -8.60 5.40 27.82
C TYR A 302 -7.92 4.08 27.45
N ALA A 303 -7.64 3.20 28.42
CA ALA A 303 -6.84 1.99 28.20
C ALA A 303 -7.43 1.07 27.11
N HIS A 304 -8.74 0.81 27.17
CA HIS A 304 -9.41 -0.03 26.18
C HIS A 304 -9.37 0.58 24.78
N ARG A 305 -9.61 1.89 24.67
CA ARG A 305 -9.54 2.60 23.39
C ARG A 305 -8.12 2.64 22.83
N SER A 306 -7.11 2.79 23.69
CA SER A 306 -5.71 2.64 23.32
C SER A 306 -5.42 1.23 22.81
N ALA A 307 -5.95 0.19 23.45
CA ALA A 307 -5.82 -1.19 22.97
C ALA A 307 -6.41 -1.35 21.57
N VAL A 308 -7.68 -0.96 21.37
CA VAL A 308 -8.34 -0.96 20.05
C VAL A 308 -7.48 -0.28 18.99
N GLY A 309 -6.96 0.91 19.33
CA GLY A 309 -6.05 1.64 18.46
C GLY A 309 -4.76 0.88 18.17
N VAL A 310 -4.10 0.32 19.18
CA VAL A 310 -2.83 -0.41 19.02
C VAL A 310 -3.01 -1.59 18.07
N PHE A 311 -3.98 -2.47 18.32
CA PHE A 311 -4.16 -3.70 17.56
C PHE A 311 -4.69 -3.46 16.14
N LEU A 312 -5.56 -2.48 15.92
CA LEU A 312 -5.97 -2.09 14.55
C LEU A 312 -4.77 -1.64 13.70
N HIS A 313 -3.91 -0.80 14.29
CA HIS A 313 -2.75 -0.28 13.56
C HIS A 313 -1.65 -1.33 13.41
N GLN A 314 -1.47 -2.23 14.37
CA GLN A 314 -0.59 -3.39 14.22
C GLN A 314 -1.10 -4.30 13.10
N HIS A 315 -2.40 -4.65 13.09
CA HIS A 315 -3.00 -5.42 11.99
C HIS A 315 -2.73 -4.78 10.62
N PHE A 316 -2.95 -3.47 10.46
CA PHE A 316 -2.61 -2.75 9.24
C PHE A 316 -1.13 -2.87 8.85
N VAL A 317 -0.25 -2.59 9.82
CA VAL A 317 1.19 -2.62 9.58
C VAL A 317 1.63 -4.03 9.21
N THR A 318 1.17 -5.08 9.90
CA THR A 318 1.53 -6.46 9.60
C THR A 318 1.17 -6.86 8.17
N ILE A 319 -0.04 -6.53 7.69
CA ILE A 319 -0.44 -6.81 6.30
C ILE A 319 0.47 -6.08 5.30
N THR A 320 0.72 -4.79 5.55
CA THR A 320 1.47 -3.94 4.61
C THR A 320 2.99 -4.08 4.73
N TYR A 321 3.49 -4.61 5.85
CA TYR A 321 4.92 -4.81 6.09
C TYR A 321 5.50 -5.85 5.13
N ILE A 322 4.69 -6.83 4.71
CA ILE A 322 5.06 -7.83 3.69
C ILE A 322 5.56 -7.15 2.41
N ASP A 323 4.93 -6.05 1.96
CA ASP A 323 5.37 -5.31 0.79
C ASP A 323 6.76 -4.68 0.98
N ALA A 324 7.11 -4.29 2.21
CA ALA A 324 8.44 -3.82 2.53
C ALA A 324 9.49 -4.94 2.45
N ILE A 325 9.17 -6.15 2.91
CA ILE A 325 10.04 -7.33 2.77
C ILE A 325 10.24 -7.69 1.29
N LEU A 326 9.15 -7.68 0.51
CA LEU A 326 9.21 -7.93 -0.94
C LEU A 326 10.05 -6.85 -1.66
N SER A 327 9.93 -5.59 -1.25
CA SER A 327 10.75 -4.48 -1.76
C SER A 327 12.24 -4.70 -1.47
N PHE A 328 12.58 -5.20 -0.28
CA PHE A 328 13.95 -5.59 0.07
C PHE A 328 14.47 -6.76 -0.78
N LEU A 329 13.62 -7.71 -1.13
CA LEU A 329 14.00 -8.91 -1.91
C LEU A 329 14.13 -8.64 -3.42
N ARG A 330 13.65 -7.49 -3.91
CA ARG A 330 13.64 -7.14 -5.33
C ARG A 330 15.04 -6.93 -5.95
N PRO A 331 16.00 -6.24 -5.31
CA PRO A 331 17.36 -6.11 -5.83
C PRO A 331 18.07 -7.46 -6.00
N GLN A 332 19.14 -7.49 -6.80
CA GLN A 332 20.00 -8.66 -6.97
C GLN A 332 20.88 -8.88 -5.73
N LEU A 333 20.26 -9.31 -4.64
CA LEU A 333 20.93 -9.65 -3.39
C LEU A 333 21.83 -10.87 -3.58
N ASN A 334 22.92 -10.94 -2.81
CA ASN A 334 23.71 -12.17 -2.75
C ASN A 334 22.85 -13.33 -2.20
N ARG A 335 23.20 -14.57 -2.58
CA ARG A 335 22.41 -15.76 -2.23
C ARG A 335 22.17 -15.90 -0.73
N LYS A 336 23.16 -15.60 0.12
CA LYS A 336 23.03 -15.73 1.58
C LYS A 336 22.00 -14.74 2.12
N THR A 337 22.08 -13.47 1.75
CA THR A 337 21.10 -12.44 2.13
C THR A 337 19.70 -12.80 1.63
N LYS A 338 19.60 -13.28 0.38
CA LYS A 338 18.31 -13.63 -0.23
C LYS A 338 17.62 -14.79 0.49
N ILE A 339 18.36 -15.82 0.89
CA ILE A 339 17.83 -16.95 1.68
C ILE A 339 17.28 -16.44 3.02
N ILE A 340 18.07 -15.68 3.77
CA ILE A 340 17.64 -15.14 5.07
C ILE A 340 16.40 -14.24 4.91
N GLY A 341 16.35 -13.42 3.85
CA GLY A 341 15.17 -12.59 3.56
C GLY A 341 13.92 -13.39 3.22
N PHE A 342 14.04 -14.50 2.49
CA PHE A 342 12.91 -15.38 2.23
C PHE A 342 12.46 -16.13 3.48
N ASP A 343 13.40 -16.58 4.32
CA ASP A 343 13.06 -17.19 5.60
C ASP A 343 12.23 -16.21 6.45
N TYR A 344 12.62 -14.93 6.49
CA TYR A 344 11.88 -13.88 7.20
C TYR A 344 10.49 -13.63 6.58
N LEU A 345 10.41 -13.54 5.25
CA LEU A 345 9.13 -13.38 4.57
C LEU A 345 8.16 -14.52 4.91
N LEU A 346 8.64 -15.77 4.90
CA LEU A 346 7.80 -16.93 5.20
C LEU A 346 7.37 -16.98 6.66
N GLU A 347 8.18 -16.42 7.56
CA GLU A 347 7.86 -16.25 8.98
C GLU A 347 6.73 -15.22 9.17
N GLU A 348 6.86 -14.04 8.55
CA GLU A 348 5.88 -12.95 8.71
C GLU A 348 4.51 -13.20 8.03
N ILE A 349 4.45 -14.07 7.03
CA ILE A 349 3.18 -14.38 6.35
C ILE A 349 2.21 -15.06 7.33
N GLY A 350 1.03 -14.45 7.51
CA GLY A 350 -0.05 -14.97 8.35
C GLY A 350 -0.05 -14.42 9.78
N HIS A 351 0.95 -13.62 10.17
CA HIS A 351 0.95 -12.94 11.47
C HIS A 351 -0.25 -11.98 11.63
N ASP A 352 -0.81 -11.49 10.54
CA ASP A 352 -1.98 -10.61 10.53
C ASP A 352 -3.23 -11.27 11.14
N ALA A 353 -3.32 -12.60 11.08
CA ALA A 353 -4.44 -13.35 11.66
C ALA A 353 -4.49 -13.21 13.20
N HIS A 354 -3.33 -13.17 13.87
CA HIS A 354 -3.26 -12.97 15.32
C HIS A 354 -3.73 -11.57 15.71
N GLU A 355 -3.31 -10.55 14.96
CA GLU A 355 -3.73 -9.16 15.17
C GLU A 355 -5.23 -8.96 14.90
N ARG A 356 -5.79 -9.70 13.93
CA ARG A 356 -7.23 -9.69 13.64
C ARG A 356 -8.03 -10.31 14.78
N GLU A 357 -7.59 -11.43 15.33
CA GLU A 357 -8.25 -12.08 16.48
C GLU A 357 -8.21 -11.18 17.72
N ALA A 358 -7.07 -10.54 17.98
CA ALA A 358 -6.94 -9.52 19.02
C ALA A 358 -7.97 -8.37 18.86
N CYS A 359 -8.18 -7.89 17.63
CA CYS A 359 -9.20 -6.88 17.35
C CYS A 359 -10.63 -7.38 17.66
N ILE A 360 -10.96 -8.63 17.31
CA ILE A 360 -12.26 -9.23 17.58
C ILE A 360 -12.50 -9.39 19.09
N LEU A 361 -11.48 -9.82 19.84
CA LEU A 361 -11.54 -9.94 21.31
C LEU A 361 -11.74 -8.59 22.00
N LEU A 362 -11.22 -7.51 21.41
CA LEU A 362 -11.47 -6.14 21.86
C LEU A 362 -12.87 -5.62 21.48
N GLY A 363 -13.72 -6.46 20.89
CA GLY A 363 -15.12 -6.16 20.61
C GLY A 363 -15.38 -5.51 19.24
N LEU A 364 -14.41 -5.54 18.34
CA LEU A 364 -14.61 -5.04 16.97
C LEU A 364 -15.29 -6.08 16.09
N THR A 365 -16.12 -5.61 15.17
CA THR A 365 -16.66 -6.44 14.10
C THR A 365 -15.66 -6.56 12.95
N GLU A 366 -15.77 -7.63 12.15
CA GLU A 366 -14.98 -7.77 10.92
C GLU A 366 -15.15 -6.55 10.00
N GLU A 367 -16.37 -6.02 9.85
CA GLU A 367 -16.62 -4.81 9.07
C GLU A 367 -15.83 -3.60 9.59
N GLN A 368 -15.70 -3.43 10.91
CA GLN A 368 -14.88 -2.35 11.47
C GLN A 368 -13.40 -2.54 11.17
N ILE A 369 -12.90 -3.77 11.23
CA ILE A 369 -11.51 -4.12 10.91
C ILE A 369 -11.24 -4.01 9.39
N ASP A 370 -12.24 -4.26 8.55
CA ASP A 370 -12.09 -4.20 7.10
C ASP A 370 -12.35 -2.80 6.54
N THR A 371 -12.81 -1.84 7.35
CA THR A 371 -13.14 -0.48 6.89
C THR A 371 -12.45 0.64 7.66
N PHE A 372 -11.65 0.33 8.69
CA PHE A 372 -10.91 1.37 9.41
C PHE A 372 -9.91 2.08 8.50
N ALA A 373 -9.60 3.32 8.88
CA ALA A 373 -8.57 4.11 8.24
C ALA A 373 -7.38 4.28 9.21
N PRO A 374 -6.21 3.69 8.95
CA PRO A 374 -5.04 3.86 9.80
C PRO A 374 -4.68 5.33 9.90
N LEU A 375 -4.32 5.81 11.10
CA LEU A 375 -3.94 7.20 11.32
C LEU A 375 -2.82 7.62 10.34
N PRO A 376 -2.76 8.90 9.93
CA PRO A 376 -1.94 9.35 8.81
C PRO A 376 -0.47 8.91 8.81
N PHE A 377 0.20 8.88 9.97
CA PHE A 377 1.59 8.41 10.03
C PHE A 377 1.70 6.89 9.87
N PHE A 378 0.75 6.11 10.42
CA PHE A 378 0.70 4.67 10.20
C PHE A 378 0.43 4.33 8.74
N THR A 379 -0.50 5.03 8.08
CA THR A 379 -0.82 4.80 6.65
C THR A 379 0.44 4.87 5.78
N VAL A 380 1.33 5.84 6.02
CA VAL A 380 2.56 6.01 5.22
C VAL A 380 3.74 5.18 5.70
N TYR A 381 3.64 4.55 6.87
CA TYR A 381 4.79 3.93 7.54
C TYR A 381 5.40 2.79 6.72
N ALA A 382 4.59 1.79 6.33
CA ALA A 382 5.05 0.65 5.56
C ALA A 382 5.49 1.04 4.14
N ASP A 383 4.75 1.95 3.49
CA ASP A 383 5.10 2.50 2.16
C ASP A 383 6.50 3.15 2.17
N ILE A 384 6.81 3.92 3.21
CA ILE A 384 8.13 4.55 3.40
C ILE A 384 9.22 3.49 3.58
N ILE A 385 8.98 2.48 4.43
CA ILE A 385 9.96 1.41 4.63
C ILE A 385 10.20 0.67 3.31
N GLY A 386 9.14 0.28 2.59
CA GLY A 386 9.26 -0.42 1.32
C GLY A 386 10.05 0.37 0.28
N TYR A 387 9.71 1.65 0.09
CA TYR A 387 10.42 2.51 -0.86
C TYR A 387 11.91 2.65 -0.54
N LEU A 388 12.26 2.89 0.73
CA LEU A 388 13.67 3.02 1.14
C LEU A 388 14.41 1.68 1.07
N SER A 389 13.72 0.57 1.31
CA SER A 389 14.26 -0.79 1.28
C SER A 389 14.60 -1.26 -0.13
N GLU A 390 13.79 -0.88 -1.13
CA GLU A 390 14.09 -1.15 -2.55
C GLU A 390 15.39 -0.46 -2.99
N LYS A 391 15.73 0.69 -2.39
CA LYS A 391 16.98 1.43 -2.67
C LYS A 391 18.18 0.89 -1.91
N SER A 392 17.97 0.62 -0.63
CA SER A 392 19.02 0.31 0.32
C SER A 392 18.61 -0.94 1.10
N PRO A 393 19.06 -2.13 0.70
CA PRO A 393 18.82 -3.34 1.45
C PRO A 393 19.30 -3.27 2.91
N LEU A 394 20.32 -2.44 3.17
CA LEU A 394 20.83 -2.16 4.51
C LEU A 394 19.82 -1.39 5.35
N THR A 395 19.06 -0.48 4.74
CA THR A 395 17.99 0.26 5.42
C THR A 395 16.90 -0.70 5.90
N PHE A 396 16.48 -1.66 5.07
CA PHE A 396 15.53 -2.68 5.51
C PHE A 396 16.04 -3.45 6.72
N CYS A 397 17.27 -3.98 6.63
CA CYS A 397 17.88 -4.75 7.71
C CYS A 397 17.94 -3.97 9.04
N MET A 398 18.17 -2.65 8.97
CA MET A 398 18.13 -1.77 10.14
C MET A 398 16.70 -1.44 10.59
N ALA A 399 15.76 -1.27 9.67
CA ALA A 399 14.37 -0.93 9.95
C ALA A 399 13.63 -2.05 10.71
N ILE A 400 14.05 -3.31 10.56
CA ILE A 400 13.55 -4.43 11.37
C ILE A 400 13.72 -4.16 12.88
N LEU A 401 14.78 -3.45 13.31
CA LEU A 401 14.93 -3.05 14.73
C LEU A 401 13.77 -2.19 15.23
N VAL A 402 13.11 -1.44 14.34
CA VAL A 402 12.00 -0.57 14.69
C VAL A 402 10.69 -1.36 14.81
N ALA A 403 10.51 -2.39 13.98
CA ALA A 403 9.33 -3.27 14.00
C ALA A 403 9.42 -4.30 15.14
N GLU A 404 10.55 -4.98 15.24
CA GLU A 404 10.75 -6.11 16.17
C GLU A 404 11.24 -5.68 17.56
N GLY A 405 11.86 -4.50 17.64
CA GLY A 405 12.52 -3.99 18.84
C GLY A 405 14.03 -4.25 18.86
N MET A 406 14.71 -3.57 19.79
CA MET A 406 16.16 -3.71 19.97
C MET A 406 16.50 -4.91 20.87
N PRO A 407 17.64 -5.59 20.66
CA PRO A 407 18.08 -6.69 21.51
C PRO A 407 18.09 -6.34 23.00
N GLY A 408 17.35 -7.12 23.79
CA GLY A 408 17.27 -6.95 25.26
C GLY A 408 16.23 -5.95 25.74
N GLU A 409 15.48 -5.30 24.84
CA GLU A 409 14.35 -4.46 25.23
C GLU A 409 13.07 -5.29 25.39
N LYS A 410 12.30 -5.01 26.46
CA LYS A 410 10.96 -5.59 26.65
C LYS A 410 9.91 -4.67 26.03
N LYS A 411 8.99 -5.22 25.22
CA LYS A 411 7.83 -4.49 24.68
C LYS A 411 6.91 -4.08 25.85
N LYS A 412 6.78 -2.77 26.08
CA LYS A 412 6.10 -2.21 27.28
C LYS A 412 4.58 -2.08 27.16
N ILE A 413 4.03 -2.04 25.93
CA ILE A 413 2.61 -1.76 25.69
C ILE A 413 1.74 -2.91 26.19
N ALA A 414 2.09 -4.17 25.87
CA ALA A 414 1.34 -5.35 26.32
C ALA A 414 1.29 -5.42 27.85
N ASP A 415 2.44 -5.27 28.52
CA ASP A 415 2.50 -5.21 29.99
C ASP A 415 1.61 -4.09 30.57
N ALA A 416 1.63 -2.90 29.95
CA ALA A 416 0.83 -1.77 30.40
C ALA A 416 -0.68 -2.05 30.26
N LEU A 417 -1.11 -2.67 29.16
CA LEU A 417 -2.49 -3.08 28.93
C LEU A 417 -2.93 -4.18 29.92
N ALA A 418 -2.08 -5.18 30.15
CA ALA A 418 -2.36 -6.24 31.11
C ALA A 418 -2.53 -5.69 32.54
N ASN A 419 -1.72 -4.70 32.94
CA ASN A 419 -1.87 -4.01 34.22
C ASN A 419 -3.21 -3.25 34.36
N GLN A 420 -3.88 -2.93 33.25
CA GLN A 420 -5.23 -2.34 33.23
C GLN A 420 -6.35 -3.40 33.14
N GLY A 421 -6.02 -4.69 33.25
CA GLY A 421 -6.98 -5.79 33.13
C GLY A 421 -7.33 -6.15 31.69
N ILE A 422 -6.58 -5.65 30.70
CA ILE A 422 -6.69 -6.03 29.29
C ILE A 422 -5.61 -7.08 29.04
N ASP A 423 -5.86 -8.29 29.55
CA ASP A 423 -4.93 -9.42 29.56
C ASP A 423 -5.63 -10.65 28.98
N HIS A 424 -5.34 -10.95 27.72
CA HIS A 424 -5.78 -12.15 27.01
C HIS A 424 -4.57 -12.74 26.29
N GLU A 425 -4.51 -14.06 26.20
CA GLU A 425 -3.38 -14.79 25.59
C GLU A 425 -3.14 -14.30 24.16
N GLU A 426 -4.21 -14.14 23.38
CA GLU A 426 -4.19 -13.67 22.00
C GLU A 426 -3.64 -12.24 21.84
N LEU A 427 -3.72 -11.40 22.88
CA LEU A 427 -3.16 -10.05 22.90
C LEU A 427 -1.65 -10.06 23.18
N ALA A 428 -1.12 -11.16 23.72
CA ALA A 428 0.29 -11.37 24.00
C ALA A 428 1.00 -12.23 22.94
N VAL A 429 0.27 -13.00 22.14
CA VAL A 429 0.82 -13.98 21.16
C VAL A 429 1.93 -13.40 20.32
N HIS A 430 1.77 -12.21 19.73
CA HIS A 430 2.83 -11.62 18.89
C HIS A 430 4.12 -11.38 19.70
N THR A 431 3.97 -10.82 20.91
CA THR A 431 5.13 -10.57 21.79
C THR A 431 5.81 -11.88 22.22
N GLU A 432 5.02 -12.94 22.43
CA GLU A 432 5.56 -14.27 22.76
C GLU A 432 6.25 -14.95 21.58
N LEU A 433 5.69 -14.80 20.37
CA LEU A 433 6.31 -15.26 19.12
C LEU A 433 7.67 -14.60 18.94
N ASP A 434 7.76 -13.27 19.09
CA ASP A 434 9.02 -12.53 18.97
C ASP A 434 10.10 -13.02 19.94
N LEU A 435 9.70 -13.33 21.17
CA LEU A 435 10.60 -13.86 22.20
C LEU A 435 11.05 -15.28 21.86
N SER A 436 10.11 -16.14 21.42
CA SER A 436 10.39 -17.55 21.11
C SER A 436 11.27 -17.73 19.87
N LEU A 437 11.07 -16.88 18.86
CA LEU A 437 11.81 -16.87 17.59
C LEU A 437 13.02 -15.94 17.63
N ASN A 438 13.16 -15.17 18.72
CA ASN A 438 14.24 -14.24 18.96
C ASN A 438 14.37 -13.18 17.84
N HIS A 439 13.24 -12.62 17.42
CA HIS A 439 13.13 -11.66 16.30
C HIS A 439 14.05 -10.44 16.48
N THR A 440 14.31 -10.03 17.72
CA THR A 440 15.26 -8.94 18.03
C THR A 440 16.69 -9.20 17.51
N TYR A 441 17.07 -10.47 17.25
CA TYR A 441 18.37 -10.82 16.64
C TYR A 441 18.32 -11.02 15.12
N TYR A 442 17.14 -11.06 14.52
CA TYR A 442 16.97 -11.18 13.07
C TYR A 442 17.69 -10.07 12.28
N PRO A 443 17.65 -8.78 12.68
CA PRO A 443 18.45 -7.72 12.07
C PRO A 443 19.94 -8.07 12.00
N ARG A 444 20.50 -8.60 13.10
CA ARG A 444 21.92 -9.00 13.16
C ARG A 444 22.19 -10.21 12.28
N LYS A 445 21.27 -11.20 12.22
CA LYS A 445 21.36 -12.36 11.32
C LYS A 445 21.44 -11.91 9.86
N MET A 446 20.54 -11.02 9.43
CA MET A 446 20.58 -10.43 8.09
C MET A 446 21.88 -9.66 7.85
N MET A 447 22.26 -8.77 8.77
CA MET A 447 23.47 -7.95 8.61
C MET A 447 24.76 -8.79 8.60
N SER A 448 24.75 -10.01 9.15
CA SER A 448 25.87 -10.96 9.06
C SER A 448 26.19 -11.45 7.64
N SER A 449 25.29 -11.27 6.67
CA SER A 449 25.53 -11.63 5.28
C SER A 449 26.24 -10.55 4.47
N PHE A 450 26.49 -9.38 5.06
CA PHE A 450 27.21 -8.26 4.46
C PHE A 450 28.67 -8.22 4.98
N PRO A 451 29.65 -8.78 4.23
CA PRO A 451 31.02 -8.85 4.71
C PRO A 451 31.69 -7.46 4.80
N TRP A 452 31.24 -6.52 3.97
CA TRP A 452 31.79 -5.17 3.89
C TRP A 452 30.72 -4.19 3.43
N ILE A 453 30.69 -3.01 4.06
CA ILE A 453 29.82 -1.89 3.74
C ILE A 453 30.67 -0.62 3.72
N SER A 454 30.54 0.17 2.65
CA SER A 454 31.23 1.45 2.51
C SER A 454 30.76 2.47 3.55
N GLY A 455 31.64 3.38 3.95
CA GLY A 455 31.31 4.48 4.87
C GLY A 455 30.04 5.25 4.50
N GLN A 456 29.91 5.63 3.23
CA GLN A 456 28.75 6.38 2.73
C GLN A 456 27.45 5.58 2.83
N ASN A 457 27.45 4.31 2.41
CA ASN A 457 26.25 3.47 2.51
C ASN A 457 25.81 3.28 3.96
N ARG A 458 26.75 3.27 4.91
CA ARG A 458 26.41 3.21 6.34
C ARG A 458 25.76 4.50 6.83
N VAL A 459 26.29 5.67 6.43
CA VAL A 459 25.70 6.97 6.76
C VAL A 459 24.27 7.03 6.24
N ASP A 460 24.06 6.67 4.97
CA ASP A 460 22.74 6.74 4.34
C ASP A 460 21.75 5.73 4.94
N ALA A 461 22.18 4.48 5.18
CA ALA A 461 21.34 3.48 5.83
C ALA A 461 20.97 3.88 7.27
N THR A 462 21.94 4.41 8.03
CA THR A 462 21.72 4.91 9.40
C THR A 462 20.76 6.09 9.40
N ARG A 463 20.91 7.06 8.46
CA ARG A 463 19.99 8.19 8.31
C ARG A 463 18.56 7.71 8.10
N ASN A 464 18.37 6.76 7.19
CA ASN A 464 17.05 6.21 6.88
C ASN A 464 16.45 5.46 8.07
N PHE A 465 17.26 4.64 8.75
CA PHE A 465 16.87 3.95 9.98
C PHE A 465 16.38 4.93 11.05
N LEU A 466 17.15 5.99 11.34
CA LEU A 466 16.79 6.97 12.35
C LEU A 466 15.53 7.78 11.96
N PHE A 467 15.34 8.04 10.66
CA PHE A 467 14.09 8.62 10.15
C PHE A 467 12.89 7.71 10.41
N ILE A 468 13.00 6.42 10.09
CA ILE A 468 11.94 5.42 10.33
C ILE A 468 11.67 5.26 11.83
N LEU A 469 12.72 5.30 12.66
CA LEU A 469 12.60 5.23 14.13
C LEU A 469 11.87 6.46 14.69
N GLU A 470 12.20 7.67 14.25
CA GLU A 470 11.46 8.86 14.70
C GLU A 470 10.01 8.86 14.17
N LEU A 471 9.79 8.37 12.94
CA LEU A 471 8.45 8.22 12.37
C LEU A 471 7.59 7.23 13.18
N SER A 472 8.13 6.11 13.65
CA SER A 472 7.37 5.17 14.50
C SER A 472 6.96 5.81 15.82
N GLN A 473 7.81 6.65 16.42
CA GLN A 473 7.44 7.41 17.62
C GLN A 473 6.29 8.39 17.35
N LEU A 474 6.25 9.00 16.16
CA LEU A 474 5.13 9.86 15.76
C LEU A 474 3.84 9.06 15.53
N CYS A 475 3.92 7.83 15.04
CA CYS A 475 2.77 6.93 14.93
C CYS A 475 2.14 6.70 16.32
N TRP A 476 2.95 6.30 17.30
CA TRP A 476 2.47 6.04 18.67
C TRP A 476 1.96 7.31 19.37
N LYS A 477 2.63 8.45 19.16
CA LYS A 477 2.17 9.74 19.69
C LYS A 477 0.83 10.17 19.10
N GLN A 478 0.65 9.98 17.78
CA GLN A 478 -0.62 10.27 17.11
C GLN A 478 -1.75 9.39 17.65
N LEU A 479 -1.47 8.11 17.91
CA LEU A 479 -2.43 7.19 18.51
C LEU A 479 -2.80 7.58 19.94
N ALA A 480 -1.81 7.95 20.77
CA ALA A 480 -2.05 8.39 22.14
C ALA A 480 -3.04 9.57 22.19
N ARG A 481 -2.80 10.57 21.35
CA ARG A 481 -3.65 11.77 21.23
C ARG A 481 -5.04 11.44 20.67
N TYR A 482 -5.12 10.49 19.74
CA TYR A 482 -6.40 10.02 19.21
C TYR A 482 -7.24 9.33 20.29
N ALA A 483 -6.64 8.38 21.02
CA ALA A 483 -7.31 7.63 22.06
C ALA A 483 -7.80 8.54 23.20
N ALA A 484 -7.00 9.55 23.59
CA ALA A 484 -7.36 10.50 24.62
C ALA A 484 -8.41 11.55 24.19
N ASN A 485 -8.84 11.57 22.92
CA ASN A 485 -9.79 12.55 22.42
C ASN A 485 -11.23 12.02 22.41
N GLU A 486 -11.99 12.30 23.48
CA GLU A 486 -13.38 11.84 23.68
C GLU A 486 -14.37 12.22 22.56
N LYS A 487 -14.03 13.18 21.69
CA LYS A 487 -14.90 13.59 20.57
C LYS A 487 -14.75 12.74 19.32
N LEU A 488 -13.70 11.94 19.26
CA LEU A 488 -13.43 11.06 18.12
C LEU A 488 -14.05 9.68 18.40
N ASN A 489 -14.38 8.94 17.34
CA ASN A 489 -14.83 7.55 17.46
C ASN A 489 -13.69 6.64 17.96
N ASP A 490 -14.02 5.44 18.41
CA ASP A 490 -13.00 4.45 18.79
C ASP A 490 -12.23 3.93 17.58
N VAL A 491 -12.94 3.70 16.48
CA VAL A 491 -12.36 3.27 15.20
C VAL A 491 -12.19 4.48 14.27
N PRO A 492 -10.96 4.81 13.83
CA PRO A 492 -10.75 5.91 12.91
C PRO A 492 -11.31 5.62 11.51
N LEU A 493 -11.91 6.64 10.91
CA LEU A 493 -12.49 6.59 9.57
C LEU A 493 -11.98 7.76 8.74
N ALA A 494 -11.59 7.48 7.49
CA ALA A 494 -11.04 8.46 6.59
C ALA A 494 -12.03 9.61 6.34
N PHE A 495 -11.51 10.84 6.36
CA PHE A 495 -12.26 12.10 6.22
C PHE A 495 -13.37 12.34 7.26
N LYS A 496 -13.42 11.57 8.36
CA LYS A 496 -14.37 11.79 9.47
C LYS A 496 -13.77 12.52 10.67
N ILE A 497 -12.46 12.77 10.69
CA ILE A 497 -11.80 13.60 11.71
C ILE A 497 -11.93 15.08 11.31
N PRO A 498 -12.63 15.92 12.09
CA PRO A 498 -12.71 17.36 11.82
C PRO A 498 -11.34 18.02 11.94
N PHE A 499 -11.10 19.07 11.14
CA PHE A 499 -9.85 19.82 11.17
C PHE A 499 -9.45 20.30 12.59
N SER A 500 -10.42 20.79 13.38
CA SER A 500 -10.18 21.27 14.74
C SER A 500 -9.62 20.21 15.69
N GLU A 501 -9.98 18.94 15.48
CA GLU A 501 -9.48 17.82 16.27
C GLU A 501 -8.19 17.25 15.66
N LEU A 502 -8.04 17.25 14.32
CA LEU A 502 -6.79 16.85 13.65
C LEU A 502 -5.58 17.66 14.12
N ARG A 503 -5.75 18.95 14.41
CA ARG A 503 -4.66 19.81 14.93
C ARG A 503 -4.12 19.36 16.29
N LYS A 504 -4.92 18.63 17.08
CA LYS A 504 -4.56 18.16 18.42
C LYS A 504 -3.88 16.79 18.38
N LEU A 505 -4.09 16.01 17.31
CA LEU A 505 -3.35 14.80 16.99
C LEU A 505 -1.98 15.21 16.51
#